data_AF-A0A6S6SHW3-F1
#
_entry.id   AF-A0A6S6SHW3-F1
#
_cell.length_a   1.000
_cell.length_b   1.000
_cell.length_c   1.000
_cell.angle_alpha   90.00
_cell.angle_beta   90.00
_cell.angle_gamma   90.00
#
_symmetry.space_group_name_H-M   'P 1'
#
loop_
_entity.id
_entity.type
_entity.pdbx_description
1 polymer ?
#
loop_
_entity_poly.entity_id
_entity_poly.type
_entity_poly.pdbx_seq_one_letter_code
_entity_poly.pdbx_strand_id
1 'polypeptide(L)'
;MKKILLILALISQYIFASLSDVTIHNHKFSIMTKSYDLEDTKGKYIKFYKDEQMLFRFTLKDSTGACSSKSLIDGHYEIDGNKITLYSFRNRRGKAYLAPYGVRVQVYEVLRSGQLKLHSARVYIEASKYKLDKDSGMRYLFVSPKNKTEKRELKEYISTIEEAYNGKFVFGKEKELLFKEVKEALQRKMTSTWKR
;
A
#
# COMPACT_ATOMS: atom_id res chain seq x y z
N MET A 1 -10.50 24.06 -51.86
CA MET A 1 -10.29 24.88 -50.63
C MET A 1 -10.30 23.97 -49.41
N LYS A 2 -9.23 24.06 -48.62
CA LYS A 2 -9.01 23.39 -47.34
C LYS A 2 -10.22 23.56 -46.40
N LYS A 3 -10.70 22.46 -45.81
CA LYS A 3 -11.07 22.41 -44.37
C LYS A 3 -10.77 21.01 -43.85
N ILE A 4 -9.51 20.82 -43.49
CA ILE A 4 -9.05 19.77 -42.59
C ILE A 4 -9.81 19.99 -41.26
N LEU A 5 -10.72 19.09 -40.92
CA LEU A 5 -11.39 19.06 -39.62
C LEU A 5 -10.49 18.26 -38.68
N LEU A 6 -9.67 18.97 -37.90
CA LEU A 6 -8.74 18.41 -36.94
C LEU A 6 -9.17 18.87 -35.53
N ILE A 7 -9.11 17.92 -34.57
CA ILE A 7 -9.03 18.10 -33.10
C ILE A 7 -10.36 18.57 -32.44
N LEU A 8 -10.93 18.03 -31.36
CA LEU A 8 -10.40 17.37 -30.16
C LEU A 8 -11.25 16.14 -29.78
N ALA A 9 -10.67 14.95 -29.80
CA ALA A 9 -11.04 13.91 -28.86
C ALA A 9 -10.44 14.30 -27.50
N LEU A 10 -11.21 15.01 -26.67
CA LEU A 10 -10.91 15.13 -25.24
C LEU A 10 -10.89 13.71 -24.67
N ILE A 11 -9.70 13.18 -24.42
CA ILE A 11 -9.51 11.98 -23.60
C ILE A 11 -9.96 12.37 -22.19
N SER A 12 -11.24 12.20 -21.90
CA SER A 12 -11.79 12.38 -20.56
C SER A 12 -11.18 11.31 -19.67
N GLN A 13 -10.18 11.69 -18.89
CA GLN A 13 -9.68 10.85 -17.80
C GLN A 13 -10.80 10.72 -16.77
N TYR A 14 -11.49 9.59 -16.76
CA TYR A 14 -12.60 9.33 -15.84
C TYR A 14 -12.06 9.07 -14.43
N ILE A 15 -12.06 10.11 -13.58
CA ILE A 15 -11.83 9.97 -12.14
C ILE A 15 -13.20 9.73 -11.48
N PHE A 16 -13.53 8.47 -11.24
CA PHE A 16 -14.71 8.12 -10.44
C PHE A 16 -14.42 8.34 -8.96
N ALA A 17 -15.28 9.11 -8.28
CA ALA A 17 -15.23 9.33 -6.85
C ALA A 17 -16.49 8.81 -6.17
N SER A 18 -16.33 8.15 -5.02
CA SER A 18 -17.44 7.79 -4.13
C SER A 18 -17.13 8.24 -2.71
N LEU A 19 -18.13 8.74 -1.99
CA LEU A 19 -18.01 9.24 -0.63
C LEU A 19 -18.77 8.32 0.34
N SER A 20 -18.17 8.03 1.49
CA SER A 20 -18.84 7.38 2.62
C SER A 20 -18.44 8.05 3.92
N ASP A 21 -19.38 8.20 4.85
CA ASP A 21 -19.12 8.79 6.16
C ASP A 21 -19.03 7.72 7.25
N VAL A 22 -18.22 7.98 8.28
CA VAL A 22 -18.11 7.15 9.49
C VAL A 22 -17.99 8.05 10.72
N THR A 23 -18.64 7.66 11.81
CA THR A 23 -18.56 8.38 13.08
C THR A 23 -17.73 7.58 14.08
N ILE A 24 -16.72 8.22 14.67
CA ILE A 24 -15.84 7.61 15.69
C ILE A 24 -15.69 8.60 16.85
N HIS A 25 -16.04 8.20 18.08
CA HIS A 25 -16.04 9.06 19.28
C HIS A 25 -16.79 10.39 19.07
N ASN A 26 -17.94 10.37 18.38
CA ASN A 26 -18.75 11.53 17.99
C ASN A 26 -18.09 12.50 16.99
N HIS A 27 -16.93 12.16 16.44
CA HIS A 27 -16.33 12.88 15.32
C HIS A 27 -16.75 12.24 14.01
N LYS A 28 -17.21 13.07 13.06
CA LYS A 28 -17.56 12.64 11.72
C LYS A 28 -16.30 12.64 10.85
N PHE A 29 -16.07 11.53 10.16
CA PHE A 29 -15.01 11.38 9.17
C PHE A 29 -15.61 11.03 7.83
N SER A 30 -14.95 11.47 6.77
CA SER A 30 -15.37 11.17 5.39
C SER A 30 -14.27 10.41 4.67
N ILE A 31 -14.67 9.34 3.98
CA ILE A 31 -13.80 8.48 3.19
C ILE A 31 -14.18 8.68 1.73
N MET A 32 -13.30 9.35 0.99
CA MET A 32 -13.46 9.51 -0.45
C MET A 32 -12.61 8.46 -1.16
N THR A 33 -13.27 7.55 -1.87
CA THR A 33 -12.60 6.60 -2.76
C THR A 33 -12.48 7.24 -4.14
N LYS A 34 -11.29 7.20 -4.74
CA LYS A 34 -11.03 7.63 -6.11
C LYS A 34 -10.40 6.51 -6.93
N SER A 35 -10.81 6.39 -8.19
CA SER A 35 -10.19 5.51 -9.17
C SER A 35 -9.49 6.32 -10.26
N TYR A 36 -8.48 5.76 -10.89
CA TYR A 36 -7.83 6.29 -12.09
C TYR A 36 -7.52 5.14 -13.05
N ASP A 37 -7.58 5.45 -14.33
CA ASP A 37 -7.22 4.53 -15.42
C ASP A 37 -6.44 5.35 -16.46
N LEU A 38 -5.13 5.18 -16.45
CA LEU A 38 -4.17 5.78 -17.37
C LEU A 38 -3.46 4.64 -18.11
N GLU A 39 -2.86 4.94 -19.26
CA GLU A 39 -2.30 3.94 -20.19
C GLU A 39 -1.51 2.80 -19.52
N ASP A 40 -0.50 3.16 -18.70
CA ASP A 40 0.37 2.20 -18.01
C ASP A 40 0.11 2.09 -16.50
N THR A 41 -0.89 2.80 -15.98
CA THR A 41 -1.18 2.78 -14.55
C THR A 41 -2.67 2.92 -14.28
N LYS A 42 -3.18 1.99 -13.49
CA LYS A 42 -4.57 2.03 -13.03
C LYS A 42 -4.67 1.61 -11.60
N GLY A 43 -5.61 2.22 -10.89
CA GLY A 43 -5.72 1.98 -9.46
C GLY A 43 -6.92 2.63 -8.82
N LYS A 44 -7.00 2.38 -7.52
CA LYS A 44 -8.02 2.89 -6.61
C LYS A 44 -7.35 3.22 -5.30
N TYR A 45 -7.68 4.38 -4.72
CA TYR A 45 -7.20 4.80 -3.41
C TYR A 45 -8.32 5.46 -2.62
N ILE A 46 -8.19 5.50 -1.30
CA ILE A 46 -9.02 6.32 -0.43
C ILE A 46 -8.24 7.55 0.02
N LYS A 47 -8.98 8.62 0.28
CA LYS A 47 -8.54 9.75 1.08
C LYS A 47 -9.46 9.83 2.29
N PHE A 48 -8.87 9.89 3.47
CA PHE A 48 -9.58 9.96 4.75
C PHE A 48 -9.55 11.40 5.26
N TYR A 49 -10.70 11.94 5.63
CA TYR A 49 -10.89 13.34 5.98
C TYR A 49 -11.55 13.51 7.35
N LYS A 50 -11.23 14.63 8.00
CA LYS A 50 -11.98 15.19 9.13
C LYS A 50 -12.10 16.69 8.89
N ASP A 51 -13.31 17.24 8.99
CA ASP A 51 -13.56 18.69 8.84
C ASP A 51 -12.87 19.28 7.58
N GLU A 52 -13.03 18.59 6.43
CA GLU A 52 -12.40 18.90 5.13
C GLU A 52 -10.86 18.78 5.07
N GLN A 53 -10.18 18.61 6.20
CA GLN A 53 -8.76 18.33 6.26
C GLN A 53 -8.47 16.87 5.89
N MET A 54 -7.62 16.66 4.88
CA MET A 54 -7.14 15.33 4.50
C MET A 54 -6.14 14.83 5.55
N LEU A 55 -6.47 13.72 6.19
CA LEU A 55 -5.63 13.08 7.21
C LEU A 55 -4.61 12.14 6.60
N PHE A 56 -5.05 11.25 5.70
CA PHE A 56 -4.14 10.39 4.93
C PHE A 56 -4.75 9.91 3.62
N ARG A 57 -3.88 9.44 2.72
CA ARG A 57 -4.23 8.69 1.51
C ARG A 57 -3.76 7.26 1.64
N PHE A 58 -4.58 6.31 1.20
CA PHE A 58 -4.23 4.89 1.21
C PHE A 58 -4.62 4.19 -0.10
N THR A 59 -3.69 3.45 -0.70
CA THR A 59 -3.90 2.73 -1.96
C THR A 59 -4.67 1.44 -1.71
N LEU A 60 -5.82 1.27 -2.35
CA LEU A 60 -6.62 0.04 -2.33
C LEU A 60 -6.28 -0.92 -3.46
N LYS A 61 -5.83 -0.39 -4.59
CA LYS A 61 -5.35 -1.13 -5.75
C LYS A 61 -4.41 -0.25 -6.56
N ASP A 62 -3.29 -0.79 -7.00
CA ASP A 62 -2.46 -0.17 -8.03
C ASP A 62 -1.91 -1.27 -8.95
N SER A 63 -1.86 -0.97 -10.24
CA SER A 63 -1.21 -1.80 -11.24
C SER A 63 -0.46 -0.87 -12.17
N THR A 64 0.86 -0.87 -12.06
CA THR A 64 1.74 0.00 -12.84
C THR A 64 2.73 -0.82 -13.66
N GLY A 65 2.94 -0.42 -14.92
CA GLY A 65 3.88 -1.01 -15.87
C GLY A 65 3.23 -1.85 -16.96
N ALA A 66 4.03 -2.17 -17.97
CA ALA A 66 3.61 -2.89 -19.17
C ALA A 66 3.07 -4.31 -18.87
N CYS A 67 2.34 -4.89 -19.83
CA CYS A 67 1.78 -6.24 -19.70
C CYS A 67 2.81 -7.33 -19.31
N SER A 68 4.07 -7.20 -19.74
CA SER A 68 5.17 -8.13 -19.46
C SER A 68 5.88 -7.89 -18.13
N SER A 69 5.59 -6.78 -17.45
CA SER A 69 6.28 -6.34 -16.23
C SER A 69 5.36 -5.44 -15.39
N LYS A 70 4.69 -6.03 -14.39
CA LYS A 70 3.75 -5.28 -13.53
C LYS A 70 4.17 -5.24 -12.09
N SER A 71 4.17 -4.04 -11.52
CA SER A 71 4.12 -3.78 -10.09
C SER A 71 2.66 -3.71 -9.65
N LEU A 72 2.31 -4.43 -8.59
CA LEU A 72 0.94 -4.52 -8.09
C LEU A 72 0.89 -4.14 -6.62
N ILE A 73 -0.15 -3.41 -6.24
CA ILE A 73 -0.52 -3.16 -4.84
C ILE A 73 -1.96 -3.60 -4.66
N ASP A 74 -2.22 -4.45 -3.68
CA ASP A 74 -3.56 -4.77 -3.20
C ASP A 74 -3.69 -4.26 -1.77
N GLY A 75 -4.65 -3.36 -1.55
CA GLY A 75 -4.90 -2.74 -0.26
C GLY A 75 -6.32 -3.03 0.25
N HIS A 76 -6.44 -3.07 1.56
CA HIS A 76 -7.70 -3.16 2.28
C HIS A 76 -7.65 -2.32 3.56
N TYR A 77 -8.79 -1.82 4.01
CA TYR A 77 -8.88 -1.15 5.30
C TYR A 77 -10.10 -1.66 6.06
N GLU A 78 -9.97 -1.70 7.37
CA GLU A 78 -11.04 -2.06 8.30
C GLU A 78 -11.14 -0.96 9.36
N ILE A 79 -12.38 -0.60 9.71
CA ILE A 79 -12.66 0.31 10.82
C ILE A 79 -13.40 -0.51 11.87
N ASP A 80 -12.82 -0.63 13.05
CA ASP A 80 -13.38 -1.37 14.18
C ASP A 80 -13.28 -0.52 15.45
N GLY A 81 -14.45 -0.11 15.97
CA GLY A 81 -14.54 0.86 17.05
C GLY A 81 -13.80 2.15 16.73
N ASN A 82 -12.72 2.43 17.47
CA ASN A 82 -11.87 3.60 17.27
C ASN A 82 -10.58 3.34 16.50
N LYS A 83 -10.42 2.15 15.94
CA LYS A 83 -9.22 1.76 15.20
C LYS A 83 -9.48 1.71 13.70
N ILE A 84 -8.50 2.16 12.94
CA ILE A 84 -8.45 2.06 11.48
C ILE A 84 -7.22 1.23 11.14
N THR A 85 -7.43 0.03 10.62
CA THR A 85 -6.35 -0.86 10.19
C THR A 85 -6.21 -0.83 8.69
N LEU A 86 -5.00 -0.55 8.19
CA LEU A 86 -4.65 -0.50 6.78
C LEU A 86 -3.74 -1.68 6.45
N TYR A 87 -4.19 -2.57 5.56
CA TYR A 87 -3.47 -3.76 5.10
C TYR A 87 -3.02 -3.55 3.66
N SER A 88 -1.73 -3.69 3.38
CA SER A 88 -1.17 -3.58 2.03
C SER A 88 -0.34 -4.80 1.70
N PHE A 89 -0.60 -5.37 0.53
CA PHE A 89 0.23 -6.38 -0.11
C PHE A 89 0.82 -5.81 -1.40
N ARG A 90 2.13 -5.97 -1.57
CA ARG A 90 2.87 -5.60 -2.77
C ARG A 90 3.32 -6.85 -3.49
N ASN A 91 3.09 -6.89 -4.79
CA ASN A 91 3.44 -8.02 -5.63
C ASN A 91 4.05 -7.55 -6.95
N ARG A 92 4.70 -8.48 -7.63
CA ARG A 92 5.34 -8.28 -8.93
C ARG A 92 4.97 -9.42 -9.87
N ARG A 93 4.73 -9.11 -11.14
CA ARG A 93 4.48 -10.10 -12.20
C ARG A 93 5.41 -9.89 -13.38
N GLY A 94 5.79 -11.00 -14.03
CA GLY A 94 6.69 -10.98 -15.20
C GLY A 94 8.08 -10.46 -14.84
N LYS A 95 8.59 -9.52 -15.64
CA LYS A 95 9.95 -8.97 -15.52
C LYS A 95 10.07 -7.76 -14.58
N ALA A 96 9.08 -7.52 -13.70
CA ALA A 96 9.09 -6.43 -12.73
C ALA A 96 10.03 -6.70 -11.54
N TYR A 97 11.31 -6.88 -11.85
CA TYR A 97 12.31 -7.34 -10.88
C TYR A 97 12.72 -6.28 -9.86
N LEU A 98 12.62 -5.01 -10.24
CA LEU A 98 12.89 -3.87 -9.37
C LEU A 98 11.65 -3.42 -8.59
N ALA A 99 10.50 -4.09 -8.80
CA ALA A 99 9.30 -3.77 -8.05
C ALA A 99 9.33 -4.44 -6.67
N PRO A 100 8.85 -3.73 -5.62
CA PRO A 100 8.85 -4.25 -4.27
C PRO A 100 7.88 -5.41 -4.11
N TYR A 101 8.22 -6.33 -3.21
CA TYR A 101 7.36 -7.45 -2.80
C TYR A 101 7.25 -7.47 -1.27
N GLY A 102 6.06 -7.67 -0.74
CA GLY A 102 5.88 -7.86 0.69
C GLY A 102 4.58 -7.30 1.22
N VAL A 103 4.54 -7.02 2.52
CA VAL A 103 3.32 -6.68 3.25
C VAL A 103 3.56 -5.56 4.24
N ARG A 104 2.51 -4.79 4.51
CA ARG A 104 2.48 -3.77 5.54
C ARG A 104 1.12 -3.74 6.22
N VAL A 105 1.12 -3.63 7.54
CA VAL A 105 -0.07 -3.31 8.34
C VAL A 105 0.20 -2.05 9.16
N GLN A 106 -0.72 -1.10 9.10
CA GLN A 106 -0.70 0.10 9.94
C GLN A 106 -2.02 0.19 10.70
N VAL A 107 -1.95 0.37 12.00
CA VAL A 107 -3.12 0.57 12.86
C VAL A 107 -3.07 2.00 13.37
N TYR A 108 -4.08 2.77 13.01
CA TYR A 108 -4.32 4.09 13.56
C TYR A 108 -5.42 4.03 14.60
N GLU A 109 -5.27 4.81 15.65
CA GLU A 109 -6.28 5.02 16.68
C GLU A 109 -6.83 6.43 16.55
N VAL A 110 -8.16 6.56 16.58
CA VAL A 110 -8.84 7.83 16.75
C VAL A 110 -9.01 8.06 18.25
N LEU A 111 -8.36 9.11 18.74
CA LEU A 111 -8.49 9.56 20.13
C LEU A 111 -9.85 10.22 20.36
N ARG A 112 -10.27 10.38 21.61
CA ARG A 112 -11.52 11.09 21.95
C ARG A 112 -11.56 12.55 21.47
N SER A 113 -10.39 13.17 21.27
CA SER A 113 -10.26 14.49 20.64
C SER A 113 -10.56 14.49 19.13
N GLY A 114 -10.73 13.31 18.52
CA GLY A 114 -10.88 13.14 17.08
C GLY A 114 -9.56 13.17 16.33
N GLN A 115 -8.42 13.24 17.02
CA GLN A 115 -7.09 13.15 16.40
C GLN A 115 -6.75 11.71 16.04
N LEU A 116 -6.12 11.52 14.88
CA LEU A 116 -5.62 10.24 14.43
C LEU A 116 -4.16 10.05 14.90
N LYS A 117 -3.88 8.95 15.60
CA LYS A 117 -2.54 8.59 16.06
C LYS A 117 -2.13 7.24 15.49
N LEU A 118 -0.92 7.14 14.94
CA LEU A 118 -0.37 5.84 14.58
C LEU A 118 -0.11 5.03 15.86
N HIS A 119 -0.86 3.95 16.05
CA HIS A 119 -0.76 3.08 17.22
C HIS A 119 0.33 2.02 17.00
N SER A 120 0.33 1.37 15.84
CA SER A 120 1.37 0.42 15.46
C SER A 120 1.52 0.33 13.95
N ALA A 121 2.72 -0.03 13.50
CA ALA A 121 2.97 -0.32 12.10
C ALA A 121 4.02 -1.43 11.99
N ARG A 122 3.71 -2.46 11.20
CA ARG A 122 4.59 -3.59 10.92
C ARG A 122 4.77 -3.72 9.41
N VAL A 123 5.99 -3.99 8.98
CA VAL A 123 6.33 -4.06 7.56
C VAL A 123 7.34 -5.19 7.30
N TYR A 124 7.18 -5.86 6.16
CA TYR A 124 8.23 -6.65 5.55
C TYR A 124 8.19 -6.34 4.06
N ILE A 125 9.26 -5.78 3.51
CA ILE A 125 9.37 -5.45 2.10
C ILE A 125 10.73 -5.95 1.61
N GLU A 126 10.71 -6.58 0.46
CA GLU A 126 11.86 -6.83 -0.41
C GLU A 126 11.81 -5.75 -1.49
N ALA A 127 12.84 -4.90 -1.57
CA ALA A 127 12.84 -3.77 -2.50
C ALA A 127 12.90 -4.24 -3.97
N SER A 128 13.58 -5.36 -4.21
CA SER A 128 13.78 -5.95 -5.53
C SER A 128 13.80 -7.48 -5.42
N LYS A 129 13.95 -8.17 -6.54
CA LYS A 129 14.03 -9.64 -6.56
C LYS A 129 15.42 -10.05 -6.09
N TYR A 130 15.49 -10.84 -5.02
CA TYR A 130 16.73 -11.29 -4.35
C TYR A 130 17.94 -11.55 -5.26
N LYS A 131 17.76 -12.25 -6.38
CA LYS A 131 18.87 -12.63 -7.28
C LYS A 131 19.49 -11.49 -8.10
N LEU A 132 18.87 -10.31 -8.12
CA LEU A 132 19.25 -9.19 -8.98
C LEU A 132 19.88 -8.02 -8.24
N ASP A 133 19.74 -7.99 -6.92
CA ASP A 133 20.34 -6.98 -6.06
C ASP A 133 21.31 -7.66 -5.10
N LYS A 134 22.53 -7.88 -5.62
CA LYS A 134 23.58 -8.61 -4.92
C LYS A 134 24.40 -7.71 -3.99
N ASP A 135 24.28 -6.40 -4.15
CA ASP A 135 25.12 -5.41 -3.47
C ASP A 135 24.39 -4.69 -2.33
N SER A 136 23.06 -4.86 -2.20
CA SER A 136 22.32 -4.31 -1.07
C SER A 136 22.26 -5.25 0.14
N GLY A 137 22.08 -4.64 1.32
CA GLY A 137 21.81 -5.36 2.56
C GLY A 137 20.55 -6.24 2.54
N MET A 138 19.67 -6.08 1.53
CA MET A 138 18.50 -6.94 1.34
C MET A 138 18.89 -8.41 1.12
N ARG A 139 20.08 -8.70 0.57
CA ARG A 139 20.49 -10.11 0.40
C ARG A 139 20.49 -10.87 1.73
N TYR A 140 20.74 -10.17 2.83
CA TYR A 140 20.76 -10.75 4.17
C TYR A 140 19.38 -10.98 4.78
N LEU A 141 18.29 -10.65 4.06
CA LEU A 141 16.97 -11.15 4.41
C LEU A 141 16.85 -12.67 4.16
N PHE A 142 17.66 -13.22 3.26
CA PHE A 142 17.58 -14.61 2.79
C PHE A 142 18.76 -15.46 3.22
N VAL A 143 19.90 -14.85 3.53
CA VAL A 143 21.11 -15.50 3.99
C VAL A 143 21.56 -14.80 5.27
N SER A 144 21.86 -15.56 6.33
CA SER A 144 22.29 -14.94 7.58
C SER A 144 23.63 -14.20 7.41
N PRO A 145 23.75 -12.94 7.87
CA PRO A 145 25.00 -12.20 7.83
C PRO A 145 26.02 -12.84 8.77
N LYS A 146 27.24 -13.08 8.26
CA LYS A 146 28.32 -13.79 8.95
C LYS A 146 29.27 -12.84 9.68
N ASN A 147 29.52 -11.66 9.11
CA ASN A 147 30.47 -10.69 9.68
C ASN A 147 29.82 -9.33 10.05
N LYS A 148 30.61 -8.44 10.67
CA LYS A 148 30.13 -7.12 11.15
C LYS A 148 29.64 -6.22 10.02
N THR A 149 30.31 -6.24 8.87
CA THR A 149 29.94 -5.43 7.69
C THR A 149 28.58 -5.86 7.16
N GLU A 150 28.36 -7.17 7.01
CA GLU A 150 27.10 -7.72 6.52
C GLU A 150 25.92 -7.43 7.46
N LYS A 151 26.16 -7.50 8.79
CA LYS A 151 25.16 -7.12 9.80
C LYS A 151 24.79 -5.64 9.70
N ARG A 152 25.77 -4.78 9.41
CA ARG A 152 25.55 -3.35 9.21
C ARG A 152 24.74 -3.08 7.93
N GLU A 153 25.10 -3.71 6.82
CA GLU A 153 24.36 -3.61 5.56
C GLU A 153 22.88 -4.00 5.73
N LEU A 154 22.61 -5.13 6.42
CA LEU A 154 21.25 -5.54 6.75
C LEU A 154 20.50 -4.49 7.58
N LYS A 155 21.17 -3.92 8.60
CA LYS A 155 20.56 -2.91 9.47
C LYS A 155 20.24 -1.62 8.71
N GLU A 156 21.14 -1.15 7.87
CA GLU A 156 20.94 0.03 7.01
C GLU A 156 19.76 -0.19 6.05
N TYR A 157 19.68 -1.38 5.45
CA TYR A 157 18.54 -1.77 4.63
C TYR A 157 17.23 -1.73 5.41
N ILE A 158 17.19 -2.35 6.60
CA ILE A 158 16.02 -2.35 7.47
C ILE A 158 15.60 -0.91 7.79
N SER A 159 16.52 -0.05 8.23
CA SER A 159 16.22 1.37 8.54
C SER A 159 15.58 2.09 7.35
N THR A 160 16.14 1.87 6.15
CA THR A 160 15.60 2.46 4.91
C THR A 160 14.14 2.03 4.67
N ILE A 161 13.82 0.76 4.89
CA ILE A 161 12.44 0.27 4.75
C ILE A 161 11.55 0.82 5.87
N GLU A 162 12.03 0.86 7.12
CA GLU A 162 11.24 1.36 8.24
C GLU A 162 10.86 2.83 8.05
N GLU A 163 11.81 3.65 7.59
CA GLU A 163 11.61 5.07 7.26
C GLU A 163 10.65 5.23 6.07
N ALA A 164 10.91 4.54 4.96
CA ALA A 164 10.12 4.68 3.73
C ALA A 164 8.65 4.25 3.91
N TYR A 165 8.40 3.27 4.79
CA TYR A 165 7.08 2.70 4.99
C TYR A 165 6.42 3.11 6.31
N ASN A 166 7.11 3.87 7.14
CA ASN A 166 6.71 4.29 8.49
C ASN A 166 6.17 3.11 9.32
N GLY A 167 7.01 2.09 9.52
CA GLY A 167 6.66 0.91 10.28
C GLY A 167 7.85 0.05 10.67
N LYS A 168 7.71 -0.73 11.74
CA LYS A 168 8.77 -1.60 12.24
C LYS A 168 8.95 -2.82 11.32
N PHE A 169 10.17 -3.09 10.91
CA PHE A 169 10.49 -4.24 10.08
C PHE A 169 10.37 -5.52 10.90
N VAL A 170 9.67 -6.53 10.37
CA VAL A 170 9.47 -7.83 11.02
C VAL A 170 10.18 -8.95 10.27
N PHE A 171 10.66 -9.95 11.01
CA PHE A 171 11.47 -11.05 10.48
C PHE A 171 11.02 -12.42 10.99
N GLY A 172 11.46 -13.49 10.31
CA GLY A 172 11.21 -14.87 10.74
C GLY A 172 9.73 -15.18 10.90
N LYS A 173 9.34 -15.69 12.06
CA LYS A 173 7.94 -16.04 12.37
C LYS A 173 6.99 -14.82 12.34
N GLU A 174 7.46 -13.64 12.75
CA GLU A 174 6.62 -12.44 12.73
C GLU A 174 6.27 -12.02 11.30
N LYS A 175 7.21 -12.19 10.35
CA LYS A 175 6.94 -12.00 8.93
C LYS A 175 5.84 -12.93 8.45
N GLU A 176 5.92 -14.23 8.75
CA GLU A 176 4.93 -15.23 8.33
C GLU A 176 3.53 -14.88 8.86
N LEU A 177 3.44 -14.48 10.13
CA LEU A 177 2.19 -14.00 10.74
C LEU A 177 1.66 -12.75 10.03
N LEU A 178 2.52 -11.78 9.73
CA LEU A 178 2.12 -10.56 9.02
C LEU A 178 1.56 -10.86 7.61
N PHE A 179 2.19 -11.77 6.86
CA PHE A 179 1.68 -12.20 5.56
C PHE A 179 0.33 -12.89 5.67
N LYS A 180 0.16 -13.77 6.66
CA LYS A 180 -1.11 -14.46 6.92
C LYS A 180 -2.22 -13.45 7.22
N GLU A 181 -1.97 -12.53 8.13
CA GLU A 181 -2.91 -11.47 8.53
C GLU A 181 -3.36 -10.61 7.33
N VAL A 182 -2.41 -10.15 6.51
CA VAL A 182 -2.76 -9.37 5.30
C VAL A 182 -3.54 -10.20 4.29
N LYS A 183 -3.16 -11.47 4.07
CA LYS A 183 -3.86 -12.36 3.14
C LYS A 183 -5.31 -12.59 3.59
N GLU A 184 -5.53 -12.85 4.87
CA GLU A 184 -6.87 -13.04 5.43
C GLU A 184 -7.72 -11.76 5.31
N ALA A 185 -7.14 -10.59 5.56
CA ALA A 185 -7.83 -9.31 5.38
C ALA A 185 -8.24 -9.07 3.92
N LEU A 186 -7.35 -9.35 2.97
CA LEU A 186 -7.66 -9.26 1.54
C LEU A 186 -8.73 -10.27 1.09
N GLN A 187 -8.77 -11.46 1.70
CA GLN A 187 -9.83 -12.44 1.44
C GLN A 187 -11.18 -11.95 1.97
N ARG A 188 -11.24 -11.38 3.18
CA ARG A 188 -12.48 -10.79 3.74
C ARG A 188 -13.06 -9.71 2.83
N LYS A 189 -12.22 -8.81 2.29
CA LYS A 189 -12.61 -7.81 1.29
C LYS A 189 -13.29 -8.43 0.06
N MET A 190 -12.74 -9.53 -0.45
CA MET A 190 -13.34 -10.21 -1.59
C MET A 190 -14.72 -10.73 -1.22
N THR A 191 -14.84 -11.49 -0.12
CA THR A 191 -16.12 -12.06 0.34
C THR A 191 -17.19 -10.99 0.61
N SER A 192 -16.84 -9.86 1.21
CA SER A 192 -17.80 -8.76 1.45
C SER A 192 -18.28 -8.10 0.15
N THR A 193 -17.48 -8.13 -0.91
CA THR A 193 -17.86 -7.60 -2.22
C THR A 193 -18.84 -8.55 -2.92
N TRP A 194 -18.68 -9.86 -2.78
CA TRP A 194 -19.55 -10.87 -3.41
C TRP A 194 -20.92 -11.05 -2.74
N LYS A 195 -21.10 -10.58 -1.49
CA LYS A 195 -22.38 -10.65 -0.76
C LYS A 195 -23.29 -9.44 -1.00
N ARG A 196 -22.88 -8.46 -1.81
CA ARG A 196 -23.67 -7.31 -2.23
C ARG A 196 -24.14 -7.51 -3.66
#